data_AF-A0A836RE90-F1
#
_entry.id   AF-A0A836RE90-F1
#
_cell.length_a   1.000
_cell.length_b   1.000
_cell.length_c   1.000
_cell.angle_alpha   90.00
_cell.angle_beta   90.00
_cell.angle_gamma   90.00
#
_symmetry.space_group_name_H-M   'P 1'
#
loop_
_entity.id
_entity.type
_entity.pdbx_description
1 polymer ?
#
loop_
_entity_poly.entity_id
_entity_poly.type
_entity_poly.pdbx_seq_one_letter_code
_entity_poly.pdbx_strand_id
1 'polypeptide(L)' 'ERKHPEIINASRRKRIARGSGTEISDVNRLIGQFKKMKKTMKKFKKMKNSKSGISNFLPF' A
#
# COMPACT_ATOMS: atom_id res chain seq x y z
N GLU A 1 0.54 -14.11 -5.77
CA GLU A 1 1.05 -12.76 -6.13
C GLU A 1 0.38 -11.61 -5.36
N ARG A 2 -0.94 -11.62 -5.09
CA ARG A 2 -1.65 -10.55 -4.36
C ARG A 2 -1.17 -10.24 -2.93
N LYS A 3 -0.60 -11.23 -2.22
CA LYS A 3 -0.12 -11.07 -0.84
C LYS A 3 1.21 -10.31 -0.71
N HIS A 4 2.01 -10.24 -1.79
CA HIS A 4 3.35 -9.63 -1.79
C HIS A 4 3.58 -8.72 -3.02
N PRO A 5 3.03 -7.50 -3.00
CA PRO A 5 3.16 -6.53 -4.09
C PRO A 5 4.59 -5.98 -4.25
N GLU A 6 5.46 -6.21 -3.26
CA GLU A 6 6.89 -5.92 -3.33
C GLU A 6 7.64 -6.78 -4.37
N ILE A 7 7.06 -7.90 -4.80
CA ILE A 7 7.68 -8.84 -5.76
C ILE A 7 7.33 -8.48 -7.23
N ILE A 8 6.59 -7.38 -7.47
CA ILE A 8 6.20 -6.97 -8.82
C ILE A 8 7.39 -6.31 -9.56
N ASN A 9 8.29 -7.16 -10.05
CA ASN A 9 9.41 -6.80 -10.91
C ASN A 9 8.94 -6.48 -12.34
N ALA A 10 9.82 -5.89 -13.16
CA ALA A 10 9.50 -5.47 -14.53
C ALA A 10 8.91 -6.59 -15.41
N SER A 11 9.42 -7.82 -15.30
CA SER A 11 8.88 -8.99 -16.01
C SER A 11 7.42 -9.29 -15.64
N ARG A 12 7.06 -9.21 -14.35
CA ARG A 12 5.68 -9.42 -13.89
C ARG A 12 4.75 -8.32 -14.37
N ARG A 13 5.21 -7.06 -14.39
CA ARG A 13 4.43 -5.94 -14.94
C ARG A 13 4.15 -6.12 -16.42
N LYS A 14 5.15 -6.57 -17.19
CA LYS A 14 5.00 -6.88 -18.61
C LYS A 14 4.00 -8.02 -18.87
N ARG A 15 4.01 -9.06 -18.03
CA ARG A 15 3.02 -10.15 -18.10
C ARG A 15 1.60 -9.68 -17.75
N ILE A 16 1.45 -8.86 -16.71
CA ILE A 16 0.15 -8.28 -16.32
C ILE A 16 -0.38 -7.41 -17.46
N ALA A 17 0.40 -6.43 -17.92
CA ALA A 17 0.06 -5.57 -19.04
C ALA A 17 -0.41 -6.36 -20.27
N ARG A 18 0.37 -7.38 -20.68
CA ARG A 18 0.02 -8.27 -21.79
C ARG A 18 -1.24 -9.10 -21.53
N GLY A 19 -1.44 -9.60 -20.31
CA GLY A 19 -2.58 -10.42 -19.94
C GLY A 19 -3.88 -9.62 -19.71
N SER A 20 -3.77 -8.34 -19.37
CA SER A 20 -4.93 -7.44 -19.16
C SER A 20 -5.21 -6.53 -20.35
N GLY A 21 -4.38 -6.55 -21.39
CA GLY A 21 -4.52 -5.65 -22.56
C GLY A 21 -4.26 -4.18 -22.23
N THR A 22 -3.50 -3.90 -21.16
CA THR A 22 -3.20 -2.53 -20.71
C THR A 22 -1.72 -2.20 -20.87
N GLU A 23 -1.36 -0.93 -20.84
CA GLU A 23 0.04 -0.54 -20.91
C GLU A 23 0.80 -0.77 -19.60
N ILE A 24 2.12 -0.92 -19.72
CA ILE A 24 3.02 -1.06 -18.56
C ILE A 24 2.99 0.23 -17.70
N SER A 25 2.79 1.39 -18.33
CA SER A 25 2.61 2.71 -17.70
C SER A 25 1.42 2.72 -16.74
N ASP A 26 0.27 2.21 -17.18
CA ASP A 26 -0.95 2.11 -16.36
C ASP A 26 -0.78 1.16 -15.19
N VAL A 27 -0.15 0.01 -15.43
CA VAL A 27 0.18 -0.95 -14.38
C VAL A 27 1.11 -0.33 -13.34
N ASN A 28 2.10 0.46 -13.75
CA ASN A 28 2.98 1.19 -12.84
C ASN A 28 2.22 2.21 -11.99
N ARG A 29 1.32 2.98 -12.62
CA ARG A 29 0.49 3.99 -11.94
C ARG A 29 -0.39 3.34 -10.87
N LEU A 30 -1.05 2.23 -11.19
CA LEU A 30 -1.89 1.48 -10.26
C LEU A 30 -1.09 0.95 -9.05
N ILE A 31 0.08 0.38 -9.31
CA ILE A 31 0.98 -0.11 -8.25
C ILE A 31 1.44 1.05 -7.35
N GLY A 32 1.75 2.20 -7.93
CA GLY A 32 2.13 3.41 -7.19
C GLY A 32 1.01 3.89 -6.26
N GLN A 33 -0.22 3.96 -6.76
CA GLN A 33 -1.41 4.32 -5.98
C GLN A 33 -1.65 3.35 -4.82
N PHE A 34 -1.55 2.05 -5.09
CA PHE A 34 -1.68 1.02 -4.06
C PHE A 34 -0.61 1.16 -2.96
N LYS A 35 0.66 1.40 -3.34
CA LYS A 35 1.76 1.62 -2.37
C LYS A 35 1.51 2.86 -1.51
N LYS A 36 1.04 3.95 -2.12
CA LYS A 36 0.67 5.19 -1.40
C LYS A 36 -0.44 4.92 -0.39
N MET A 37 -1.50 4.22 -0.81
CA MET A 37 -2.60 3.83 0.06
C MET A 37 -2.14 2.91 1.21
N LYS A 38 -1.34 1.88 0.93
CA LYS A 38 -0.74 0.98 1.94
C LYS A 38 0.07 1.77 2.97
N LYS A 39 0.84 2.78 2.53
CA LYS A 39 1.62 3.66 3.42
C LYS A 39 0.71 4.51 4.30
N THR A 40 -0.34 5.12 3.73
CA THR A 40 -1.31 5.92 4.48
C THR A 40 -2.08 5.06 5.49
N MET A 41 -2.55 3.88 5.10
CA MET A 41 -3.22 2.93 6.00
C MET A 41 -2.32 2.51 7.16
N LYS A 42 -1.02 2.23 6.90
CA LYS A 42 -0.04 1.95 7.96
C LYS A 42 0.16 3.13 8.91
N LYS A 43 0.28 4.36 8.39
CA LYS A 43 0.38 5.58 9.21
C LYS A 43 -0.86 5.79 10.07
N PHE A 44 -2.04 5.62 9.49
CA PHE A 44 -3.32 5.75 10.20
C PHE A 44 -3.45 4.69 11.31
N LYS A 45 -3.10 3.43 11.03
CA LYS A 45 -3.05 2.36 12.05
C LYS A 45 -2.08 2.69 13.19
N LYS A 46 -0.89 3.23 12.88
CA LYS A 46 0.08 3.68 13.89
C LYS A 46 -0.48 4.84 14.73
N MET A 47 -1.16 5.81 14.11
CA MET A 47 -1.78 6.93 14.81
C MET A 47 -2.95 6.50 15.71
N LYS A 48 -3.80 5.57 15.25
CA LYS A 48 -4.86 4.97 16.07
C LYS A 48 -4.28 4.26 17.29
N ASN A 49 -3.25 3.44 17.10
CA ASN A 49 -2.56 2.76 18.20
C ASN A 49 -1.85 3.72 19.16
N SER A 50 -1.42 4.90 18.68
CA SER A 50 -0.78 5.94 19.50
C SER A 50 -1.78 6.74 20.34
N LYS A 51 -3.05 6.88 19.89
CA LYS A 51 -4.11 7.55 20.67
C LYS A 51 -4.73 6.65 21.75
N SER A 52 -4.64 5.34 21.60
CA SER A 52 -5.03 4.37 22.65
C SER A 52 -3.96 4.16 23.74
N GLY A 53 -2.83 4.89 23.68
CA GLY A 53 -1.78 4.88 24.71
C GLY A 53 -1.71 6.14 25.58
N ILE A 54 -2.64 7.10 25.41
CA ILE A 54 -2.68 8.37 26.16
C ILE A 54 -3.78 8.39 27.24
N SER A 55 -4.47 7.27 27.47
CA SER A 55 -5.54 7.16 28.47
C SER A 55 -5.08 7.17 29.94
N ASN A 56 -3.81 7.48 30.23
CA ASN A 56 -3.28 7.58 31.60
C ASN A 56 -2.76 8.99 31.95
N PHE A 57 -3.36 10.06 31.43
CA PHE A 57 -3.00 11.44 31.82
C PHE A 57 -4.21 12.32 32.09
N LEU A 58 -5.14 11.83 32.92
CA LEU A 58 -6.05 12.68 33.66
C LEU A 58 -5.62 12.65 35.13
N PRO A 59 -4.84 13.63 35.62
CA PRO A 59 -4.84 13.90 37.04
C PRO A 59 -6.20 14.49 37.41
N PHE A 60 -6.66 14.15 38.61
CA PHE A 60 -7.91 14.54 39.26
C PHE A 60 -8.46 15.92 38.89
#